data_AF-A0A7J7RL63-F1
#
_entry.id   AF-A0A7J7RL63-F1
#
_cell.length_a   1.000
_cell.length_b   1.000
_cell.length_c   1.000
_cell.angle_alpha   90.00
_cell.angle_beta   90.00
_cell.angle_gamma   90.00
#
_symmetry.space_group_name_H-M   'P 1'
#
loop_
_entity.id
_entity.type
_entity.pdbx_description
1 polymer ?
#
loop_
_entity_poly.entity_id
_entity_poly.type
_entity_poly.pdbx_seq_one_letter_code
_entity_poly.pdbx_strand_id
1 'polypeptide(L)'
;MQSPSPKQKEQAVVAIRTLRSGRTPLPRKRQLMRSLFGDYRAQMEAERRQALRALQTAARSAHVQPVGEAARKRSRRVCRPRLERGPKATPDVPEEEFRFNFF
;
A
#
# COMPACT_ATOMS: atom_id res chain seq x y z
N MET A 1 -0.31 19.01 15.72
CA MET A 1 -1.40 18.02 15.96
C MET A 1 -2.49 18.73 16.73
N GLN A 2 -3.59 19.11 16.07
CA GLN A 2 -4.74 19.75 16.73
C GLN A 2 -5.54 18.69 17.50
N SER A 3 -5.93 19.00 18.74
CA SER A 3 -6.79 18.12 19.54
C SER A 3 -8.26 18.27 19.09
N PRO A 4 -8.99 17.15 18.93
CA PRO A 4 -10.37 17.20 18.46
C PRO A 4 -11.26 17.85 19.51
N SER A 5 -12.23 18.63 19.04
CA SER A 5 -13.22 19.30 19.89
C SER A 5 -14.07 18.28 20.66
N PRO A 6 -14.62 18.62 21.83
CA PRO A 6 -15.46 17.69 22.61
C PRO A 6 -16.65 17.17 21.79
N LYS A 7 -17.25 18.01 20.95
CA LYS A 7 -18.35 17.63 20.05
C LYS A 7 -17.92 16.57 19.02
N GLN A 8 -16.72 16.69 18.47
CA GLN A 8 -16.18 15.71 17.53
C GLN A 8 -15.93 14.36 18.22
N LYS A 9 -15.49 14.37 19.48
CA LYS A 9 -15.28 13.14 20.26
C LYS A 9 -16.61 12.40 20.48
N GLU A 10 -17.65 13.10 20.89
CA GLU A 10 -18.98 12.52 21.08
C GLU A 10 -19.55 11.93 19.79
N GLN A 11 -19.47 12.69 18.69
CA GLN A 11 -19.89 12.23 17.37
C GLN A 11 -19.13 10.96 16.95
N ALA A 12 -17.81 10.91 17.19
CA ALA A 12 -16.99 9.73 16.89
C ALA A 12 -17.41 8.51 17.72
N VAL A 13 -17.70 8.69 19.02
CA VAL A 13 -18.17 7.59 19.88
C VAL A 13 -19.51 7.04 19.38
N VAL A 14 -20.45 7.91 18.99
CA VAL A 14 -21.76 7.50 18.44
C VAL A 14 -21.60 6.78 17.11
N ALA A 15 -20.76 7.29 16.22
CA ALA A 15 -20.42 6.67 14.96
C ALA A 15 -19.86 5.25 15.16
N ILE A 16 -18.89 5.09 16.06
CA ILE A 16 -18.26 3.80 16.37
C ILE A 16 -19.30 2.81 16.93
N ARG A 17 -20.18 3.24 17.85
CA ARG A 17 -21.27 2.38 18.37
C ARG A 17 -22.20 1.92 17.24
N THR A 18 -22.55 2.82 16.33
CA THR A 18 -23.42 2.54 15.18
C THR A 18 -22.78 1.55 14.21
N LEU A 19 -21.47 1.65 13.98
CA LEU A 19 -20.73 0.74 13.10
C LEU A 19 -20.55 -0.65 13.72
N ARG A 20 -20.33 -0.72 15.04
CA ARG A 20 -20.17 -1.99 15.78
C ARG A 20 -21.48 -2.74 16.01
N SER A 21 -22.60 -2.03 16.04
CA SER A 21 -23.91 -2.66 16.24
C SER A 21 -24.23 -3.69 15.15
N GLY A 22 -24.70 -4.88 15.54
CA GLY A 22 -25.23 -5.88 14.60
C GLY A 22 -26.64 -5.56 14.11
N ARG A 23 -27.36 -4.65 14.79
CA ARG A 23 -28.74 -4.25 14.43
C ARG A 23 -28.79 -3.21 13.32
N THR A 24 -27.70 -2.48 13.08
CA THR A 24 -27.66 -1.43 12.05
C THR A 24 -27.44 -2.07 10.67
N PRO A 25 -28.31 -1.80 9.69
CA PRO A 25 -28.21 -2.43 8.38
C PRO A 25 -26.99 -1.91 7.63
N LEU A 26 -26.38 -2.76 6.78
CA LEU A 26 -25.15 -2.45 6.03
C LEU A 26 -25.23 -1.14 5.22
N PRO A 27 -26.32 -0.80 4.52
CA PRO A 27 -26.42 0.46 3.78
C PRO A 27 -26.22 1.69 4.68
N ARG A 28 -26.78 1.65 5.90
CA ARG A 28 -26.67 2.75 6.87
C ARG A 28 -25.25 2.90 7.40
N LYS A 29 -24.54 1.78 7.61
CA LYS A 29 -23.11 1.79 7.97
C LYS A 29 -22.27 2.41 6.86
N ARG A 30 -22.53 2.03 5.59
CA ARG A 30 -21.83 2.58 4.41
C ARG A 30 -22.06 4.09 4.28
N GLN A 31 -23.30 4.55 4.43
CA GLN A 31 -23.64 5.98 4.38
C GLN A 31 -22.88 6.77 5.44
N LEU A 32 -22.88 6.27 6.68
CA LEU A 32 -22.17 6.92 7.79
C LEU A 32 -20.67 6.98 7.53
N MET A 33 -20.05 5.87 7.09
CA MET A 33 -18.62 5.85 6.72
C MET A 33 -18.31 6.87 5.62
N ARG A 34 -19.13 6.93 4.57
CA ARG A 34 -18.94 7.88 3.45
C ARG A 34 -19.07 9.34 3.89
N SER A 35 -20.01 9.64 4.78
CA SER A 35 -20.21 11.02 5.26
C SER A 35 -19.07 11.50 6.17
N LEU A 36 -18.53 10.63 7.02
CA LEU A 36 -17.50 11.00 8.01
C LEU A 36 -16.09 10.96 7.42
N PHE A 37 -15.82 9.98 6.56
CA PHE A 37 -14.47 9.71 6.04
C PHE A 37 -14.34 10.01 4.54
N GLY A 38 -15.43 10.40 3.87
CA GLY A 38 -15.43 10.64 2.43
C GLY A 38 -15.25 9.37 1.61
N ASP A 39 -14.73 9.54 0.40
CA ASP A 39 -14.52 8.46 -0.56
C ASP A 39 -13.16 7.77 -0.34
N TYR A 40 -13.10 6.93 0.69
CA TYR A 40 -11.89 6.19 1.08
C TYR A 40 -11.20 5.42 -0.06
N ARG A 41 -11.98 4.91 -1.02
CA ARG A 41 -11.42 4.24 -2.21
C ARG A 41 -10.54 5.17 -3.04
N ALA A 42 -11.01 6.39 -3.27
CA ALA A 42 -10.25 7.39 -4.02
C ALA A 42 -8.97 7.77 -3.26
N GLN A 43 -9.04 7.89 -1.93
CA GLN A 43 -7.88 8.14 -1.10
C GLN A 43 -6.83 7.02 -1.20
N MET A 44 -7.25 5.75 -1.08
CA MET A 44 -6.36 4.59 -1.22
C MET A 44 -5.71 4.52 -2.61
N GLU A 45 -6.46 4.82 -3.67
CA GLU A 45 -5.89 4.90 -5.01
C GLU A 45 -4.86 6.02 -5.14
N ALA A 46 -5.13 7.19 -4.56
CA ALA A 46 -4.22 8.32 -4.57
C ALA A 46 -2.90 7.98 -3.85
N GLU A 47 -2.98 7.40 -2.64
CA GLU A 47 -1.82 6.95 -1.86
C GLU A 47 -1.02 5.88 -2.62
N ARG A 48 -1.70 4.90 -3.23
CA ARG A 48 -1.05 3.88 -4.08
C ARG A 48 -0.32 4.51 -5.26
N ARG A 49 -0.95 5.46 -5.98
CA ARG A 49 -0.31 6.17 -7.10
C ARG A 49 0.89 6.98 -6.63
N GLN A 50 0.82 7.59 -5.46
CA GLN A 50 1.92 8.35 -4.87
C GLN A 50 3.11 7.44 -4.54
N ALA A 51 2.87 6.28 -3.95
CA ALA A 51 3.90 5.27 -3.68
C ALA A 51 4.58 4.79 -4.98
N LEU A 52 3.81 4.51 -6.03
CA LEU A 52 4.36 4.13 -7.34
C LEU A 52 5.25 5.22 -7.94
N ARG A 53 4.83 6.49 -7.85
CA ARG A 53 5.64 7.63 -8.30
C ARG A 53 6.95 7.71 -7.52
N ALA A 54 6.91 7.54 -6.19
CA ALA A 54 8.10 7.54 -5.35
C ALA A 54 9.10 6.45 -5.74
N LEU A 55 8.62 5.24 -6.06
CA LEU A 55 9.47 4.14 -6.55
C LEU A 55 10.10 4.47 -7.90
N GLN A 56 9.33 5.03 -8.84
CA GLN A 56 9.86 5.45 -10.14
C GLN A 56 10.91 6.55 -10.00
N THR A 57 10.70 7.53 -9.11
CA THR A 57 11.70 8.57 -8.84
C THR A 57 12.96 8.00 -8.21
N ALA A 58 12.83 7.08 -7.25
CA ALA A 58 13.97 6.42 -6.63
C ALA A 58 14.79 5.61 -7.66
N ALA A 59 14.11 4.85 -8.52
CA ALA A 59 14.75 4.11 -9.60
C ALA A 59 15.50 5.02 -10.59
N ARG A 60 14.92 6.19 -10.92
CA ARG A 60 15.59 7.19 -11.79
C ARG A 60 16.78 7.86 -11.12
N SER A 61 16.71 8.13 -9.82
CA SER A 61 17.83 8.72 -9.07
C SER A 61 19.01 7.75 -8.88
N ALA A 62 18.74 6.44 -8.85
CA ALA A 62 19.75 5.40 -8.79
C ALA A 62 20.40 5.19 -10.18
N HIS A 63 21.13 6.20 -10.66
CA HIS A 63 21.83 6.12 -11.93
C HIS A 63 23.13 5.32 -11.81
N VAL A 64 23.15 4.10 -12.38
CA VAL A 64 24.36 3.26 -12.41
C VAL A 64 25.17 3.60 -13.66
N GLN A 65 26.33 4.23 -13.48
CA GLN A 65 27.27 4.43 -14.59
C GLN A 65 28.13 3.17 -14.81
N PRO A 66 28.28 2.70 -16.05
CA PRO A 66 29.21 1.63 -16.36
C PRO A 66 30.64 2.12 -16.11
N VAL A 67 31.30 1.53 -15.11
CA VAL A 67 32.72 1.78 -14.85
C VAL A 67 33.55 1.16 -15.99
N GLY A 68 34.39 1.99 -16.62
CA GLY A 68 35.27 1.61 -17.71
C GLY A 68 36.18 0.43 -17.37
N GLU A 69 36.46 -0.42 -18.37
CA GLU A 69 37.11 -1.73 -18.20
C GLU A 69 38.49 -1.66 -17.55
N ALA A 70 39.22 -0.54 -17.70
CA ALA A 70 40.51 -0.30 -17.07
C ALA A 70 40.45 -0.28 -15.53
N ALA A 71 39.35 0.18 -14.93
CA ALA A 71 39.16 0.20 -13.47
C ALA A 71 38.70 -1.15 -12.90
N ARG A 72 38.11 -2.04 -13.74
CA ARG A 72 37.65 -3.38 -13.32
C ARG A 72 38.79 -4.35 -13.01
N LYS A 73 39.98 -4.17 -13.63
CA LYS A 73 41.11 -5.11 -13.48
C LYS A 73 41.81 -5.03 -12.11
N ARG A 74 41.59 -3.97 -11.32
CA ARG A 74 42.23 -3.77 -10.00
C ARG A 74 41.38 -4.17 -8.80
N SER A 75 40.06 -4.29 -8.94
CA SER A 75 39.19 -4.75 -7.86
C SER A 75 38.89 -6.25 -8.02
N ARG A 76 39.69 -7.10 -7.38
CA ARG A 76 39.41 -8.55 -7.25
C ARG A 76 38.20 -8.87 -6.35
N ARG A 77 37.15 -8.03 -6.34
CA ARG A 77 35.83 -8.39 -5.80
C ARG A 77 35.01 -8.90 -6.96
N VAL A 78 35.19 -10.18 -7.25
CA VAL A 78 34.44 -10.89 -8.28
C VAL A 78 32.98 -10.92 -7.85
N CYS A 79 32.18 -9.98 -8.33
CA CYS A 79 30.73 -10.11 -8.32
C CYS A 79 30.37 -11.20 -9.32
N ARG A 80 30.28 -12.45 -8.85
CA ARG A 80 29.72 -13.52 -9.68
C ARG A 80 28.25 -13.18 -9.91
N PRO A 81 27.79 -13.02 -11.16
CA PRO A 81 26.35 -13.05 -11.40
C PRO A 81 25.87 -14.39 -10.86
N ARG A 82 24.86 -14.36 -9.98
CA ARG A 82 24.14 -15.60 -9.67
C ARG A 82 23.59 -16.07 -11.01
N LEU A 83 24.04 -17.23 -11.47
CA LEU A 83 23.27 -18.01 -12.44
C LEU A 83 21.85 -18.03 -11.90
N GLU A 84 20.92 -17.54 -12.71
CA GLU A 84 19.48 -17.59 -12.48
C GLU A 84 19.19 -18.89 -11.78
N ARG A 85 18.89 -18.80 -10.48
CA ARG A 85 18.42 -19.94 -9.72
C ARG A 85 17.12 -20.28 -10.43
N GLY A 86 17.14 -21.33 -11.25
CA GLY A 86 16.00 -21.79 -12.04
C GLY A 86 14.74 -21.71 -11.19
N PRO A 87 13.59 -21.40 -11.81
CA PRO A 87 12.43 -20.80 -11.17
C PRO A 87 12.25 -21.41 -9.80
N LYS A 88 12.62 -20.65 -8.74
CA LYS A 88 12.20 -21.02 -7.40
C LYS A 88 10.70 -21.15 -7.53
N ALA A 89 10.21 -22.37 -7.28
CA ALA A 89 8.81 -22.71 -7.23
C ALA A 89 8.06 -21.48 -6.74
N THR A 90 7.08 -21.06 -7.53
CA THR A 90 5.98 -20.25 -7.02
C THR A 90 5.74 -20.73 -5.60
N PRO A 91 5.84 -19.88 -4.55
CA PRO A 91 5.03 -20.19 -3.41
C PRO A 91 3.65 -20.39 -4.01
N ASP A 92 3.07 -21.58 -3.84
CA ASP A 92 1.65 -21.80 -4.04
C ASP A 92 0.97 -20.85 -3.04
N VAL A 93 0.96 -19.57 -3.39
CA VAL A 93 0.00 -18.61 -2.91
C VAL A 93 -1.25 -19.20 -3.53
N PRO A 94 -2.15 -19.81 -2.73
CA PRO A 94 -3.44 -20.10 -3.29
C PRO A 94 -3.91 -18.78 -3.89
N GLU A 95 -4.30 -18.83 -5.15
CA GLU A 95 -4.95 -17.73 -5.85
C GLU A 95 -6.35 -17.56 -5.21
N GLU A 96 -6.38 -17.40 -3.89
CA GLU A 96 -7.38 -16.63 -3.18
C GLU A 96 -7.16 -15.20 -3.66
N GLU A 97 -7.57 -14.95 -4.91
CA GLU A 97 -8.05 -13.65 -5.31
C GLU A 97 -8.94 -13.20 -4.18
N PHE A 98 -8.46 -12.25 -3.39
CA PHE A 98 -9.23 -11.61 -2.36
C PHE A 98 -10.38 -10.89 -3.07
N ARG A 99 -11.46 -11.62 -3.31
CA ARG A 99 -12.67 -11.15 -3.97
C ARG A 99 -13.55 -10.55 -2.90
N PHE A 100 -13.73 -9.24 -2.98
CA PHE A 100 -14.83 -8.60 -2.26
C PHE A 100 -16.13 -9.18 -2.81
N ASN A 101 -16.79 -10.06 -2.04
CA ASN A 101 -18.16 -10.46 -2.33
C ASN A 101 -19.07 -9.24 -2.11
N PHE A 102 -19.69 -8.77 -3.20
CA PHE A 102 -20.56 -7.59 -3.23
C PHE A 102 -22.05 -7.91 -3.06
N PHE A 103 -22.40 -9.13 -2.66
CA PHE A 103 -23.77 -9.57 -2.40
C PHE A 103 -24.08 -9.57 -0.91
#